data_AF-A0A1D3L9E4-F1
#
_entry.id   AF-A0A1D3L9E4-F1
#
_cell.length_a   1.000
_cell.length_b   1.000
_cell.length_c   1.000
_cell.angle_alpha   90.00
_cell.angle_beta   90.00
_cell.angle_gamma   90.00
#
_symmetry.space_group_name_H-M   'P 1'
#
loop_
_entity.id
_entity.type
_entity.pdbx_description
1 polymer ?
#
loop_
_entity_poly.entity_id
_entity_poly.type
_entity_poly.pdbx_seq_one_letter_code
_entity_poly.pdbx_strand_id
1 'polypeptide(L)'
;ISQFYDAFKSLCDMYTELDKKNQDCENYFRKANELVLLKLKLNGNSDITGNSSYRKILYTLSTDYDDFKNYFVEKCSGYTNLPTLSKIKTLQFSSITSKLIPVLLAFAIPIFLGIAYKYSLFGFDKRLHIQYLREKRKKIKRKEYNYILFEESDYSRNSNNY
;
A
#
# COMPACT_ATOMS: atom_id res chain seq x y z
N ILE A 1 -22.54 15.71 -12.18
CA ILE A 1 -22.60 15.19 -13.57
C ILE A 1 -22.38 16.29 -14.61
N SER A 2 -23.14 17.40 -14.62
CA SER A 2 -22.95 18.48 -15.61
C SER A 2 -21.50 18.94 -15.76
N GLN A 3 -20.84 19.32 -14.66
CA GLN A 3 -19.47 19.83 -14.68
C GLN A 3 -18.43 18.86 -15.27
N PHE A 4 -18.66 17.55 -15.16
CA PHE A 4 -17.79 16.53 -15.75
C PHE A 4 -17.96 16.43 -17.26
N TYR A 5 -19.22 16.42 -17.69
CA TYR A 5 -19.57 16.41 -19.10
C TYR A 5 -19.07 17.68 -19.79
N ASP A 6 -19.21 18.83 -19.13
CA ASP A 6 -18.73 20.13 -19.65
C ASP A 6 -17.21 20.11 -19.84
N ALA A 7 -16.47 19.55 -18.88
CA ALA A 7 -15.01 19.40 -18.97
C ALA A 7 -14.59 18.46 -20.11
N PHE A 8 -15.23 17.29 -20.19
CA PHE A 8 -14.96 16.30 -21.21
C PHE A 8 -15.28 16.82 -22.61
N LYS A 9 -16.44 17.47 -22.77
CA LYS A 9 -16.85 18.12 -24.01
C LYS A 9 -15.83 19.17 -24.44
N SER A 10 -15.38 20.02 -23.51
CA SER A 10 -14.33 21.01 -23.79
C SER A 10 -13.03 20.36 -24.28
N LEU A 11 -12.65 19.19 -23.75
CA LEU A 11 -11.47 18.44 -24.21
C LEU A 11 -11.67 17.91 -25.64
N CYS A 12 -12.83 17.32 -25.94
CA CYS A 12 -13.18 16.85 -27.28
C CYS A 12 -13.20 18.00 -28.29
N ASP A 13 -13.79 19.14 -27.92
CA ASP A 13 -13.85 20.33 -28.76
C ASP A 13 -12.43 20.83 -29.08
N MET A 14 -11.52 20.83 -28.09
CA MET A 14 -10.11 21.16 -28.33
C MET A 14 -9.44 20.21 -29.33
N TYR A 15 -9.61 18.89 -29.19
CA TYR A 15 -9.05 17.91 -30.15
C TYR A 15 -9.57 18.12 -31.57
N THR A 16 -10.89 18.26 -31.73
CA THR A 16 -11.52 18.36 -33.06
C THR A 16 -11.22 19.68 -33.76
N GLU A 17 -11.04 20.77 -33.01
CA GLU A 17 -10.70 22.07 -33.55
C GLU A 17 -9.20 22.18 -33.87
N LEU A 18 -8.31 21.57 -33.07
CA LEU A 18 -6.86 21.57 -33.31
C LEU A 18 -6.49 20.88 -34.64
N ASP A 19 -7.27 19.90 -35.08
CA ASP A 19 -7.03 19.17 -36.33
C ASP A 19 -7.38 19.99 -37.60
N LYS A 20 -7.94 21.20 -37.43
CA LYS A 20 -8.31 22.08 -38.56
C LYS A 20 -7.10 22.89 -39.05
N LYS A 21 -7.06 23.16 -40.36
CA LYS A 21 -5.96 23.87 -41.07
C LYS A 21 -5.56 25.26 -40.53
N ASN A 22 -6.43 25.94 -39.79
CA ASN A 22 -6.17 27.27 -39.19
C ASN A 22 -6.15 27.13 -37.66
N GLN A 23 -5.07 26.56 -37.14
CA GLN A 23 -4.89 26.29 -35.71
C GLN A 23 -4.60 27.58 -34.92
N ASP A 24 -5.52 27.99 -34.05
CA ASP A 24 -5.31 29.10 -33.11
C ASP A 24 -4.82 28.57 -31.75
N CYS A 25 -3.51 28.34 -31.68
CA CYS A 25 -2.83 27.81 -30.50
C CYS A 25 -3.04 28.66 -29.24
N GLU A 26 -3.26 29.97 -29.38
CA GLU A 26 -3.49 30.88 -28.26
C GLU A 26 -4.88 30.65 -27.61
N ASN A 27 -5.91 30.49 -28.44
CA ASN A 27 -7.25 30.19 -27.94
C ASN A 27 -7.31 28.83 -27.25
N TYR A 28 -6.62 27.81 -27.77
CA TYR A 28 -6.54 26.49 -27.12
C TYR A 28 -5.75 26.54 -25.82
N PHE A 29 -4.66 27.30 -25.77
CA PHE A 29 -3.93 27.52 -24.54
C PHE A 29 -4.84 28.11 -23.45
N ARG A 30 -5.72 29.05 -23.81
CA ARG A 30 -6.72 29.61 -22.90
C ARG A 30 -7.77 28.57 -22.47
N LYS A 31 -8.35 27.81 -23.41
CA LYS A 31 -9.31 26.73 -23.08
C LYS A 31 -8.70 25.65 -22.18
N ALA A 32 -7.45 25.28 -22.42
CA ALA A 32 -6.72 24.33 -21.58
C ALA A 32 -6.53 24.86 -20.15
N ASN A 33 -6.22 26.15 -19.98
CA ASN A 33 -6.17 26.79 -18.66
C ASN A 33 -7.53 26.75 -17.94
N GLU A 34 -8.63 27.00 -18.64
CA GLU A 34 -9.98 26.92 -18.07
C GLU A 34 -10.32 25.49 -17.61
N LEU A 35 -9.93 24.47 -18.39
CA LEU A 35 -10.13 23.06 -18.04
C LEU A 35 -9.35 22.69 -16.76
N VAL A 36 -8.10 23.15 -16.64
CA VAL A 36 -7.28 22.97 -15.44
C VAL A 36 -7.94 23.61 -14.21
N LEU A 37 -8.45 24.84 -14.34
CA LEU A 37 -9.17 25.54 -13.27
C LEU A 37 -10.45 24.81 -12.87
N LEU A 38 -11.22 24.30 -13.84
CA LEU A 38 -12.44 23.54 -13.60
C LEU A 38 -12.14 22.24 -12.85
N LYS A 39 -11.06 21.54 -13.21
CA LYS A 39 -10.61 20.35 -12.49
C LYS A 39 -10.19 20.65 -11.04
N LEU A 40 -9.52 21.77 -10.80
CA LEU A 40 -9.17 22.20 -9.44
C LEU A 40 -10.43 22.43 -8.58
N LYS A 41 -11.46 23.04 -9.14
CA LYS A 41 -12.76 23.22 -8.47
C LYS A 41 -13.43 21.88 -8.14
N LEU A 42 -13.40 20.92 -9.07
CA LEU A 42 -13.96 19.58 -8.86
C LEU A 42 -13.25 18.81 -7.75
N ASN A 43 -11.93 18.93 -7.65
CA ASN A 43 -11.14 18.30 -6.59
C ASN A 43 -11.41 18.91 -5.20
N GLY A 44 -11.79 20.18 -5.12
CA GLY A 44 -12.14 20.84 -3.86
C GLY A 44 -13.49 20.37 -3.27
N ASN A 45 -14.30 19.65 -4.04
CA ASN A 45 -15.60 19.17 -3.60
C ASN A 45 -15.47 17.80 -2.90
N SER A 46 -15.80 17.75 -1.61
CA SER A 46 -15.72 16.55 -0.77
C SER A 46 -16.68 15.44 -1.22
N ASP A 47 -17.85 15.81 -1.76
CA ASP A 47 -18.88 14.86 -2.20
C ASP A 47 -18.41 14.08 -3.45
N ILE A 48 -17.56 14.71 -4.25
CA ILE A 48 -16.94 14.12 -5.45
C ILE A 48 -15.71 13.32 -5.06
N THR A 49 -14.89 13.85 -4.15
CA THR A 49 -13.64 13.21 -3.71
C THR A 49 -13.89 11.97 -2.84
N GLY A 50 -15.03 11.86 -2.16
CA GLY A 50 -15.39 10.65 -1.39
C GLY A 50 -15.89 9.47 -2.23
N ASN A 51 -16.30 9.71 -3.49
CA ASN A 51 -16.96 8.73 -4.33
C ASN A 51 -16.00 8.07 -5.33
N SER A 52 -15.93 6.73 -5.32
CA SER A 52 -15.00 5.95 -6.16
C SER A 52 -15.27 6.10 -7.66
N SER A 53 -16.54 6.19 -8.09
CA SER A 53 -16.92 6.35 -9.49
C SER A 53 -16.48 7.71 -10.04
N TYR A 54 -16.70 8.79 -9.27
CA TYR A 54 -16.26 10.12 -9.67
C TYR A 54 -14.74 10.25 -9.75
N ARG A 55 -14.00 9.61 -8.83
CA ARG A 55 -12.54 9.53 -8.92
C ARG A 55 -12.07 8.85 -10.20
N LYS A 56 -12.72 7.75 -10.59
CA LYS A 56 -12.40 7.05 -11.85
C LYS A 56 -12.59 7.96 -13.06
N ILE A 57 -13.70 8.71 -13.11
CA ILE A 57 -13.96 9.68 -14.18
C ILE A 57 -12.91 10.80 -14.20
N LEU A 58 -12.58 11.38 -13.04
CA LEU A 58 -11.52 12.40 -12.91
C LEU A 58 -10.15 11.91 -13.37
N TYR A 59 -9.85 10.64 -13.08
CA TYR A 59 -8.61 9.99 -13.48
C TYR A 59 -8.56 9.82 -15.00
N THR A 60 -9.61 9.27 -15.62
CA THR A 60 -9.70 9.15 -17.09
C THR A 60 -9.54 10.50 -17.78
N LEU A 61 -10.28 11.53 -17.34
CA LEU A 61 -10.15 12.89 -17.88
C LEU A 61 -8.73 13.48 -17.69
N SER A 62 -8.03 13.05 -16.64
CA SER A 62 -6.62 13.43 -16.42
C SER A 62 -5.71 12.83 -17.47
N THR A 63 -5.84 11.53 -17.68
CA THR A 63 -5.04 10.78 -18.63
C THR A 63 -5.27 11.31 -20.05
N ASP A 64 -6.53 11.50 -20.44
CA ASP A 64 -6.88 12.03 -21.76
C ASP A 64 -6.33 13.46 -21.97
N TYR A 65 -6.30 14.30 -20.93
CA TYR A 65 -5.69 15.64 -21.00
C TYR A 65 -4.17 15.59 -21.13
N ASP A 66 -3.50 14.64 -20.47
CA ASP A 66 -2.05 14.46 -20.62
C ASP A 66 -1.69 13.99 -22.04
N ASP A 67 -2.52 13.13 -22.64
CA ASP A 67 -2.38 12.75 -24.06
C ASP A 67 -2.62 13.95 -24.98
N PHE A 68 -3.61 14.79 -24.68
CA PHE A 68 -3.88 16.02 -25.41
C PHE A 68 -2.69 16.97 -25.38
N LYS A 69 -2.01 17.11 -24.25
CA LYS A 69 -0.81 17.96 -24.14
C LYS A 69 0.26 17.55 -25.15
N ASN A 70 0.51 16.24 -25.30
CA ASN A 70 1.51 15.74 -26.24
C ASN A 70 1.12 16.08 -27.68
N TYR A 71 -0.14 15.84 -28.04
CA TYR A 71 -0.70 16.18 -29.35
C TYR A 71 -0.63 17.70 -29.62
N PHE A 72 -0.93 18.52 -28.61
CA PHE A 72 -0.87 19.97 -28.69
C PHE A 72 0.55 20.48 -28.94
N VAL A 73 1.56 19.95 -28.24
CA VAL A 73 2.97 20.34 -28.43
C VAL A 73 3.46 20.01 -29.84
N GLU A 74 2.99 18.90 -30.43
CA GLU A 74 3.34 18.52 -31.80
C GLU A 74 2.76 19.50 -32.84
N LYS A 75 1.51 19.94 -32.64
CA LYS A 75 0.80 20.81 -33.60
C LYS A 75 1.12 22.29 -33.42
N CYS A 76 1.30 22.75 -32.19
CA CYS A 76 1.50 24.15 -31.83
C CYS A 76 2.97 24.43 -31.49
N SER A 77 3.80 24.62 -32.53
CA SER A 77 5.20 25.00 -32.38
C SER A 77 5.34 26.35 -31.66
N GLY A 78 6.07 26.36 -30.54
CA GLY A 78 6.27 27.54 -29.69
C GLY A 78 5.58 27.49 -28.32
N TYR A 79 4.58 26.61 -28.15
CA TYR A 79 3.94 26.38 -26.85
C TYR A 79 4.50 25.10 -26.20
N THR A 80 5.66 25.22 -25.55
CA THR A 80 6.33 24.08 -24.90
C THR A 80 5.75 23.72 -23.53
N ASN A 81 4.92 24.60 -22.95
CA ASN A 81 4.47 24.47 -21.56
C ASN A 81 2.96 24.68 -21.44
N LEU A 82 2.14 23.74 -21.95
CA LEU A 82 0.72 23.71 -21.59
C LEU A 82 0.64 23.51 -20.06
N PRO A 83 -0.29 24.20 -19.35
CA PRO A 83 -0.36 24.11 -17.91
C PRO A 83 -0.45 22.65 -17.51
N THR A 84 0.59 22.20 -16.82
CA THR A 84 0.58 20.85 -16.29
C THR A 84 -0.52 20.83 -15.25
N LEU A 85 -1.41 19.85 -15.38
CA LEU A 85 -2.39 19.51 -14.37
C LEU A 85 -1.56 19.16 -13.13
N SER A 86 -1.26 20.17 -12.30
CA SER A 86 -0.25 20.09 -11.24
C SER A 86 -0.46 18.78 -10.54
N LYS A 87 0.53 17.90 -10.72
CA LYS A 87 0.56 16.50 -10.32
C LYS A 87 -0.20 16.42 -9.01
N ILE A 88 -1.42 15.88 -9.08
CA ILE A 88 -2.45 15.87 -8.03
C ILE A 88 -1.76 16.21 -6.73
N LYS A 89 -1.81 17.49 -6.34
CA LYS A 89 -1.48 17.83 -4.97
C LYS A 89 -2.54 17.05 -4.21
N THR A 90 -2.14 15.90 -3.72
CA THR A 90 -2.66 15.24 -2.53
C THR A 90 -2.47 16.18 -1.35
N LEU A 91 -2.94 17.42 -1.49
CA LEU A 91 -3.05 18.43 -0.48
C LEU A 91 -4.56 18.44 -0.21
N GLN A 92 -5.08 17.48 0.55
CA GLN A 92 -5.03 17.58 2.00
C GLN A 92 -4.84 16.26 2.76
N PHE A 93 -4.42 15.17 2.10
CA PHE A 93 -3.95 14.00 2.85
C PHE A 93 -2.45 14.13 3.20
N SER A 94 -1.61 14.79 2.40
CA SER A 94 -0.18 14.88 2.69
C SER A 94 0.20 15.67 3.96
N SER A 95 -0.62 16.60 4.47
CA SER A 95 -0.28 17.36 5.70
C SER A 95 -0.97 16.84 6.96
N ILE A 96 -2.20 16.32 6.82
CA ILE A 96 -2.97 15.76 7.95
C ILE A 96 -2.62 14.28 8.14
N THR A 97 -2.50 13.50 7.06
CA THR A 97 -2.10 12.09 7.12
C THR A 97 -0.60 11.93 7.43
N SER A 98 0.29 12.82 6.99
CA SER A 98 1.70 12.76 7.44
C SER A 98 1.92 13.17 8.90
N LYS A 99 0.94 13.83 9.54
CA LYS A 99 0.95 14.12 10.98
C LYS A 99 0.21 13.07 11.80
N LEU A 100 -0.91 12.54 11.28
CA LEU A 100 -1.68 11.48 11.93
C LEU A 100 -1.01 10.10 11.82
N ILE A 101 -0.30 9.79 10.72
CA ILE A 101 0.39 8.50 10.59
C ILE A 101 1.49 8.33 11.66
N PRO A 102 2.42 9.29 11.88
CA PRO A 102 3.42 9.16 12.93
C PRO A 102 2.79 9.06 14.32
N VAL A 103 1.73 9.83 14.59
CA VAL A 103 1.01 9.81 15.87
C VAL A 103 0.31 8.47 16.08
N LEU A 104 -0.42 7.98 15.08
CA LEU A 104 -1.11 6.69 15.13
C LEU A 104 -0.10 5.52 15.26
N LEU A 105 1.02 5.57 14.53
CA LEU A 105 2.09 4.58 14.65
C LEU A 105 2.75 4.64 16.02
N ALA A 106 3.00 5.83 16.57
CA ALA A 106 3.56 5.99 17.91
C ALA A 106 2.65 5.39 19.00
N PHE A 107 1.33 5.38 18.82
CA PHE A 107 0.39 4.70 19.71
C PHE A 107 0.22 3.21 19.40
N ALA A 108 0.24 2.82 18.12
CA ALA A 108 0.04 1.43 17.71
C ALA A 108 1.25 0.55 18.04
N ILE A 109 2.47 1.01 17.75
CA ILE A 109 3.73 0.27 17.97
C ILE A 109 3.84 -0.25 19.41
N PRO A 110 3.70 0.55 20.49
CA PRO A 110 3.81 0.05 21.85
C PRO A 110 2.69 -0.93 22.23
N ILE A 111 1.47 -0.78 21.69
CA ILE A 111 0.36 -1.72 21.93
C ILE A 111 0.67 -3.07 21.28
N PHE A 112 1.06 -3.07 19.99
CA PHE A 112 1.42 -4.29 19.29
C PHE A 112 2.67 -4.95 19.88
N LEU A 113 3.69 -4.17 20.27
CA LEU A 113 4.87 -4.70 20.97
C LEU A 113 4.49 -5.27 22.34
N GLY A 114 3.61 -4.62 23.11
CA GLY A 114 3.19 -5.12 24.42
C GLY A 114 2.44 -6.45 24.32
N ILE A 115 1.55 -6.57 23.33
CA ILE A 115 0.83 -7.81 23.04
C ILE A 115 1.80 -8.90 22.58
N ALA A 116 2.64 -8.60 21.58
CA ALA A 116 3.64 -9.54 21.07
C ALA A 116 4.63 -9.98 22.17
N TYR A 117 5.11 -9.04 23.00
CA TYR A 117 5.99 -9.32 24.13
C TYR A 117 5.34 -10.25 25.15
N LYS A 118 4.08 -10.01 25.53
CA LYS A 118 3.33 -10.90 26.44
C LYS A 118 3.20 -12.31 25.87
N TYR A 119 2.87 -12.44 24.58
CA TYR A 119 2.76 -13.73 23.91
C TYR A 119 4.12 -14.41 23.71
N SER A 120 5.19 -13.65 23.44
CA SER A 120 6.55 -14.17 23.34
C SER A 120 7.05 -14.67 24.69
N LEU A 121 6.91 -13.89 25.77
CA LEU A 121 7.31 -14.27 27.12
C LEU A 121 6.58 -15.56 27.57
N PHE A 122 5.27 -15.61 27.37
CA PHE A 122 4.47 -16.81 27.63
C PHE A 122 4.86 -18.00 26.73
N GLY A 123 5.25 -17.72 25.48
CA GLY A 123 5.75 -18.72 24.54
C GLY A 123 7.10 -19.31 24.97
N PHE A 124 7.98 -18.50 25.56
CA PHE A 124 9.27 -18.96 26.09
C PHE A 124 9.08 -19.87 27.31
N ASP A 125 8.22 -19.51 28.26
CA ASP A 125 7.93 -20.35 29.43
C ASP A 125 7.40 -21.73 29.02
N LYS A 126 6.48 -21.76 28.04
CA LYS A 126 5.94 -23.02 27.50
C LYS A 126 7.03 -23.87 26.83
N ARG A 127 7.98 -23.25 26.12
CA ARG A 127 9.12 -23.95 25.51
C ARG A 127 10.07 -24.51 26.57
N LEU A 128 10.39 -23.74 27.62
CA LEU A 128 11.23 -24.19 28.73
C LEU A 128 10.58 -25.37 29.48
N HIS A 129 9.28 -25.30 29.75
CA HIS A 129 8.55 -26.39 30.40
C HIS A 129 8.56 -27.68 29.55
N ILE A 130 8.36 -27.57 28.24
CA ILE A 130 8.44 -28.73 27.32
C ILE A 130 9.85 -29.33 27.29
N GLN A 131 10.89 -28.50 27.29
CA GLN A 131 12.29 -28.97 27.36
C GLN A 131 12.57 -29.70 28.68
N TYR A 132 12.13 -29.13 29.81
CA TYR A 132 12.24 -29.76 31.12
C TYR A 132 11.57 -31.14 31.16
N LEU A 133 10.34 -31.25 30.65
CA LEU A 133 9.62 -32.53 30.58
C LEU A 133 10.32 -33.56 29.68
N ARG A 134 10.91 -33.13 28.54
CA ARG A 134 11.69 -34.01 27.65
C ARG A 134 12.93 -34.55 28.36
N GLU A 135 13.67 -33.72 29.07
CA GLU A 135 14.84 -34.15 29.83
C GLU A 135 14.46 -35.09 30.97
N LYS A 136 13.35 -34.83 31.68
CA LYS A 136 12.85 -35.73 32.72
C LYS A 136 12.52 -37.12 32.16
N ARG A 137 11.86 -37.18 30.99
CA ARG A 137 11.56 -38.45 30.29
C ARG A 137 12.84 -39.19 29.86
N LYS A 138 13.83 -38.48 29.31
CA LYS A 138 15.12 -39.09 28.92
C LYS A 138 15.85 -39.68 30.13
N LYS A 139 15.84 -38.99 31.27
CA LYS A 139 16.44 -39.49 32.53
C LYS A 139 15.76 -40.78 33.01
N ILE A 140 14.43 -40.85 32.94
CA ILE A 140 13.67 -42.06 33.32
C ILE A 140 14.03 -43.23 32.38
N LYS A 141 13.97 -43.01 31.05
CA LYS A 141 14.36 -44.05 30.08
C LYS A 141 15.79 -44.55 30.28
N ARG A 142 16.74 -43.64 30.53
CA ARG A 142 18.14 -44.04 30.80
C ARG A 142 18.26 -44.90 32.07
N LYS A 143 17.48 -44.61 33.12
CA LYS A 143 17.43 -45.47 34.31
C LYS A 143 16.88 -46.85 33.98
N GLU A 144 15.78 -46.91 33.24
CA GLU A 144 15.15 -48.16 32.79
C GLU A 144 16.12 -49.03 31.97
N TYR A 145 16.81 -48.47 30.98
CA TYR A 145 17.85 -49.19 30.23
C TYR A 145 19.02 -49.66 31.11
N ASN A 146 19.48 -48.84 32.05
CA ASN A 146 20.55 -49.24 32.97
C ASN A 146 20.13 -50.39 33.89
N TYR A 147 18.87 -50.45 34.33
CA TYR A 147 18.35 -51.57 35.13
C TYR A 147 18.30 -52.86 34.31
N ILE A 148 17.76 -52.80 33.07
CA ILE A 148 17.71 -53.96 32.16
C ILE A 148 19.12 -54.50 31.89
N LEU A 149 20.10 -53.61 31.65
CA LEU A 149 21.48 -53.99 31.36
C LEU A 149 22.19 -54.60 32.58
N PHE A 150 21.85 -54.14 33.78
CA PHE A 150 22.34 -54.74 35.03
C PHE A 150 21.76 -56.16 35.22
N GLU A 151 20.46 -56.33 34.99
CA GLU A 151 19.76 -57.62 35.09
C GLU A 151 20.30 -58.64 34.07
N GLU A 152 20.57 -58.23 32.83
CA GLU A 152 21.18 -59.08 31.80
C GLU A 152 22.63 -59.48 32.15
N SER A 153 23.39 -58.57 32.79
CA SER A 153 24.75 -58.87 33.25
C SER A 153 24.79 -59.86 34.42
N ASP A 154 23.85 -59.77 35.36
CA ASP A 154 23.72 -60.71 36.48
C ASP A 154 23.29 -62.09 35.99
N TYR A 155 22.36 -62.15 35.02
CA TYR A 155 21.94 -63.39 34.38
C TYR A 155 23.11 -64.09 33.65
N SER A 156 23.86 -63.34 32.84
CA SER A 156 25.03 -63.88 32.12
C SER A 156 26.12 -64.38 33.07
N ARG A 157 26.36 -63.67 34.18
CA ARG A 157 27.35 -64.06 35.19
C ARG A 157 26.97 -65.37 35.89
N ASN A 158 25.68 -65.60 36.17
CA ASN A 158 25.22 -66.82 36.83
C ASN A 158 25.26 -68.04 35.88
N SER A 159 24.98 -67.85 34.59
CA SER A 159 25.04 -68.92 33.58
C SER A 159 26.44 -69.50 33.35
N ASN A 160 27.51 -68.74 33.59
CA ASN A 160 28.88 -69.18 33.34
C ASN A 160 29.51 -69.92 34.54
N ASN A 161 28.77 -70.10 35.64
CA ASN A 161 29.23 -70.79 36.86
C ASN A 161 28.64 -72.20 37.01
N TYR A 162 27.96 -72.73 35.99
CA TYR A 162 27.43 -74.10 35.93
C TYR A 162 28.17 -74.93 34.88
#